data_AF-A0A4R8W6G8-F1
#
_entry.id   AF-A0A4R8W6G8-F1
#
_cell.length_a   1.000
_cell.length_b   1.000
_cell.length_c   1.000
_cell.angle_alpha   90.00
_cell.angle_beta   90.00
_cell.angle_gamma   90.00
#
_symmetry.space_group_name_H-M   'P 1'
#
loop_
_entity.id
_entity.type
_entity.pdbx_description
1 polymer ?
#
loop_
_entity_poly.entity_id
_entity_poly.type
_entity_poly.pdbx_seq_one_letter_code
_entity_poly.pdbx_strand_id
1 'polypeptide(L)'
;MASGTGRASSSNPHQTVRADSLVQVEPDHGGEFVVRPYSLTPPELGGLPAALAGEPKHVLAWVRYPAIARHVHGLALAWTPRAVYVEWEDAGIHRAWVWAPAVERAAAKQSPPQPAPPRPSVDMVSVRDTKPLVELINAHLTQSGSEFVTAMAQPAGPFGAVVFGSIEGHSVRLEFSTDPATNTCSLNLFGMTARRVLAERVTAPTFPEAIEAFPWAAAMDALDATTSE
;
A
#
# COMPACT_ATOMS: atom_id res chain seq x y z
N MET A 1 -37.05 -20.70 51.48
CA MET A 1 -35.80 -21.45 51.27
C MET A 1 -35.28 -21.11 49.88
N ALA A 2 -34.04 -20.67 49.81
CA ALA A 2 -33.38 -20.22 48.60
C ALA A 2 -33.06 -21.40 47.67
N SER A 3 -33.13 -21.17 46.36
CA SER A 3 -32.40 -21.98 45.38
C SER A 3 -31.88 -21.03 44.33
N GLY A 4 -30.65 -20.59 44.56
CA GLY A 4 -29.85 -19.86 43.59
C GLY A 4 -29.38 -20.82 42.51
N THR A 5 -29.78 -20.58 41.28
CA THR A 5 -29.16 -21.18 40.10
C THR A 5 -27.87 -20.44 39.82
N GLY A 6 -26.76 -21.00 40.30
CA GLY A 6 -25.42 -20.61 39.91
C GLY A 6 -25.24 -20.79 38.42
N ARG A 7 -25.19 -19.67 37.70
CA ARG A 7 -24.75 -19.63 36.30
C ARG A 7 -23.25 -19.94 36.29
N ALA A 8 -22.87 -21.12 35.82
CA ALA A 8 -21.49 -21.49 35.60
C ALA A 8 -20.86 -20.50 34.60
N SER A 9 -20.03 -19.60 35.10
CA SER A 9 -19.11 -18.81 34.30
C SER A 9 -18.09 -19.75 33.69
N SER A 10 -18.28 -20.13 32.43
CA SER A 10 -17.27 -20.81 31.62
C SER A 10 -16.13 -19.82 31.33
N SER A 11 -15.20 -19.68 32.27
CA SER A 11 -13.95 -18.97 32.04
C SER A 11 -13.03 -19.89 31.23
N ASN A 12 -12.96 -19.66 29.93
CA ASN A 12 -11.97 -20.31 29.08
C ASN A 12 -10.58 -19.86 29.56
N PRO A 13 -9.66 -20.76 29.99
CA PRO A 13 -8.34 -20.34 30.43
C PRO A 13 -7.59 -19.77 29.22
N HIS A 14 -7.31 -18.48 29.23
CA HIS A 14 -6.43 -17.86 28.24
C HIS A 14 -5.07 -18.56 28.30
N GLN A 15 -4.75 -19.35 27.28
CA GLN A 15 -3.46 -20.03 27.18
C GLN A 15 -2.36 -18.98 27.12
N THR A 16 -1.39 -19.06 28.04
CA THR A 16 -0.25 -18.14 28.10
C THR A 16 1.02 -18.83 27.61
N VAL A 17 1.82 -18.11 26.83
CA VAL A 17 3.12 -18.54 26.31
C VAL A 17 4.16 -17.45 26.59
N ARG A 18 5.45 -17.73 26.46
CA ARG A 18 6.44 -16.64 26.50
C ARG A 18 6.41 -15.84 25.21
N ALA A 19 6.44 -14.51 25.29
CA ALA A 19 6.34 -13.66 24.11
C ALA A 19 7.48 -13.87 23.09
N ASP A 20 8.69 -14.12 23.59
CA ASP A 20 9.89 -14.39 22.78
C ASP A 20 9.85 -15.72 22.02
N SER A 21 8.94 -16.64 22.39
CA SER A 21 8.73 -17.88 21.63
C SER A 21 7.93 -17.69 20.34
N LEU A 22 7.21 -16.57 20.21
CA LEU A 22 6.48 -16.21 18.99
C LEU A 22 7.38 -15.38 18.07
N VAL A 23 7.98 -16.06 17.10
CA VAL A 23 8.95 -15.46 16.17
C VAL A 23 8.30 -14.63 15.08
N GLN A 24 9.06 -13.71 14.50
CA GLN A 24 8.66 -13.04 13.27
C GLN A 24 8.52 -14.06 12.14
N VAL A 25 7.45 -13.94 11.35
CA VAL A 25 7.22 -14.74 10.14
C VAL A 25 7.19 -13.79 8.96
N GLU A 26 7.87 -14.17 7.89
CA GLU A 26 7.91 -13.43 6.63
C GLU A 26 7.53 -14.38 5.49
N PRO A 27 6.94 -13.87 4.40
CA PRO A 27 6.69 -14.67 3.22
C PRO A 27 8.00 -15.14 2.60
N ASP A 28 7.96 -16.33 1.99
CA ASP A 28 9.05 -16.78 1.14
C ASP A 28 8.98 -16.02 -0.19
N HIS A 29 9.99 -15.19 -0.43
CA HIS A 29 10.11 -14.38 -1.64
C HIS A 29 11.11 -14.95 -2.65
N GLY A 30 11.59 -16.19 -2.47
CA GLY A 30 12.41 -16.88 -3.47
C GLY A 30 13.71 -16.16 -3.87
N GLY A 31 14.22 -15.25 -3.04
CA GLY A 31 15.45 -14.48 -3.28
C GLY A 31 15.26 -13.03 -3.76
N GLU A 32 14.03 -12.55 -3.96
CA GLU A 32 13.80 -11.13 -4.22
C GLU A 32 14.13 -10.25 -3.01
N PHE A 33 14.68 -9.05 -3.26
CA PHE A 33 14.97 -8.09 -2.19
C PHE A 33 13.67 -7.43 -1.72
N VAL A 34 12.98 -8.10 -0.79
CA VAL A 34 11.74 -7.59 -0.21
C VAL A 34 12.03 -6.88 1.11
N VAL A 35 11.46 -5.69 1.25
CA VAL A 35 11.59 -4.87 2.44
C VAL A 35 10.86 -5.55 3.60
N ARG A 36 11.59 -5.87 4.66
CA ARG A 36 11.10 -6.63 5.81
C ARG A 36 10.56 -5.72 6.90
N PRO A 37 9.46 -6.08 7.57
CA PRO A 37 9.01 -5.34 8.74
C PRO A 37 9.99 -5.56 9.92
N TYR A 38 10.04 -4.61 10.84
CA TYR A 38 10.71 -4.80 12.13
C TYR A 38 9.70 -5.33 13.15
N SER A 39 9.98 -6.52 13.69
CA SER A 39 9.35 -6.99 14.93
C SER A 39 10.10 -6.46 16.15
N LEU A 40 9.38 -6.27 17.26
CA LEU A 40 10.03 -6.07 18.55
C LEU A 40 10.93 -7.24 18.91
N THR A 41 12.09 -6.91 19.45
CA THR A 41 13.12 -7.84 19.90
C THR A 41 12.79 -8.42 21.30
N PRO A 42 13.38 -9.55 21.69
CA PRO A 42 13.14 -10.14 23.02
C PRO A 42 13.40 -9.16 24.19
N PRO A 43 14.46 -8.32 24.18
CA PRO A 43 14.64 -7.30 25.21
C PRO A 43 13.51 -6.26 25.26
N GLU A 44 12.97 -5.84 24.11
CA GLU A 44 11.87 -4.87 24.04
C GLU A 44 10.55 -5.45 24.58
N LEU A 45 10.32 -6.76 24.35
CA LEU A 45 9.19 -7.50 24.91
C LEU A 45 9.30 -7.69 26.44
N GLY A 46 10.52 -7.63 26.99
CA GLY A 46 10.76 -7.64 28.44
C GLY A 46 10.48 -8.98 29.13
N GLY A 47 10.49 -10.09 28.39
CA GLY A 47 10.26 -11.44 28.94
C GLY A 47 8.86 -11.67 29.51
N LEU A 48 7.90 -10.82 29.16
CA LEU A 48 6.53 -10.90 29.66
C LEU A 48 5.79 -12.11 29.06
N PRO A 49 4.88 -12.75 29.83
CA PRO A 49 3.99 -13.76 29.26
C PRO A 49 3.04 -13.10 28.25
N ALA A 50 2.87 -13.76 27.11
CA ALA A 50 1.89 -13.43 26.10
C ALA A 50 0.63 -14.28 26.32
N ALA A 51 -0.52 -13.62 26.40
CA ALA A 51 -1.81 -14.29 26.34
C ALA A 51 -2.15 -14.56 24.87
N LEU A 52 -2.38 -15.83 24.53
CA LEU A 52 -2.86 -16.21 23.21
C LEU A 52 -4.33 -15.81 23.05
N ALA A 53 -4.65 -15.34 21.86
CA ALA A 53 -6.02 -15.11 21.47
C ALA A 53 -6.70 -16.48 21.32
N GLY A 54 -7.79 -16.71 22.07
CA GLY A 54 -8.62 -17.92 21.86
C GLY A 54 -9.22 -17.96 20.45
N GLU A 55 -9.54 -16.78 19.92
CA GLU A 55 -9.83 -16.54 18.50
C GLU A 55 -9.05 -15.28 18.06
N PRO A 56 -8.42 -15.29 16.87
CA PRO A 56 -7.73 -14.12 16.32
C PRO A 56 -8.64 -12.89 16.27
N LYS A 57 -8.16 -11.74 16.77
CA LYS A 57 -8.96 -10.51 16.83
C LYS A 57 -8.59 -9.56 15.71
N HIS A 58 -9.56 -9.05 14.96
CA HIS A 58 -9.29 -8.04 13.95
C HIS A 58 -8.71 -6.77 14.56
N VAL A 59 -7.61 -6.30 13.98
CA VAL A 59 -6.90 -5.09 14.41
C VAL A 59 -6.43 -4.28 13.22
N LEU A 60 -6.17 -3.01 13.49
CA LEU A 60 -5.42 -2.12 12.62
C LEU A 60 -4.10 -1.82 13.34
N ALA A 61 -2.97 -2.07 12.69
CA ALA A 61 -1.65 -2.01 13.34
C ALA A 61 -0.66 -1.17 12.54
N TRP A 62 0.07 -0.28 13.20
CA TRP A 62 1.20 0.41 12.62
C TRP A 62 2.44 -0.48 12.65
N VAL A 63 2.90 -0.90 11.48
CA VAL A 63 4.11 -1.71 11.29
C VAL A 63 5.22 -0.85 10.69
N ARG A 64 6.42 -1.01 11.23
CA ARG A 64 7.63 -0.30 10.75
C ARG A 64 8.39 -1.19 9.77
N TYR A 65 8.82 -0.59 8.68
CA TYR A 65 9.77 -1.12 7.71
C TYR A 65 11.00 -0.18 7.72
N PRO A 66 12.19 -0.63 7.23
CA PRO A 66 13.41 0.17 7.17
C PRO A 66 13.23 1.62 6.71
N ALA A 67 12.38 1.87 5.71
CA ALA A 67 12.19 3.20 5.13
C ALA A 67 10.79 3.82 5.40
N ILE A 68 9.79 3.05 5.80
CA ILE A 68 8.40 3.51 5.89
C ILE A 68 7.66 2.92 7.09
N ALA A 69 6.60 3.60 7.55
CA ALA A 69 5.58 2.99 8.41
C ALA A 69 4.33 2.72 7.58
N ARG A 70 3.67 1.59 7.82
CA ARG A 70 2.40 1.25 7.17
C ARG A 70 1.35 0.90 8.21
N HIS A 71 0.13 1.33 7.93
CA HIS A 71 -1.04 0.92 8.70
C HIS A 71 -1.64 -0.31 8.02
N VAL A 72 -1.61 -1.46 8.68
CA VAL A 72 -2.05 -2.73 8.11
C VAL A 72 -3.30 -3.25 8.82
N HIS A 73 -4.22 -3.82 8.04
CA HIS A 73 -5.31 -4.61 8.59
C HIS A 73 -4.78 -6.02 8.88
N GLY A 74 -5.00 -6.51 10.09
CA GLY A 74 -4.48 -7.80 10.51
C GLY A 74 -5.29 -8.45 11.61
N LEU A 75 -4.71 -9.50 12.16
CA LEU A 75 -5.25 -10.31 13.24
C LEU A 75 -4.27 -10.30 14.41
N ALA A 76 -4.75 -9.89 15.59
CA ALA A 76 -4.02 -10.06 16.84
C ALA A 76 -4.14 -11.51 17.30
N LEU A 77 -3.02 -12.21 17.30
CA LEU A 77 -2.89 -13.62 17.68
C LEU A 77 -2.47 -13.79 19.15
N ALA A 78 -1.73 -12.83 19.69
CA ALA A 78 -1.31 -12.82 21.08
C ALA A 78 -1.06 -11.39 21.57
N TRP A 79 -1.07 -11.18 22.89
CA TRP A 79 -0.73 -9.87 23.47
C TRP A 79 -0.03 -10.00 24.82
N THR A 80 0.83 -9.01 25.09
CA THR A 80 1.35 -8.69 26.41
C THR A 80 0.79 -7.31 26.82
N PRO A 81 1.03 -6.84 28.05
CA PRO A 81 0.70 -5.45 28.41
C PRO A 81 1.40 -4.39 27.54
N ARG A 82 2.51 -4.75 26.86
CA ARG A 82 3.34 -3.81 26.09
C ARG A 82 3.24 -3.97 24.58
N ALA A 83 2.89 -5.16 24.10
CA ALA A 83 3.01 -5.52 22.70
C ALA A 83 1.88 -6.45 22.24
N VAL A 84 1.62 -6.45 20.95
CA VAL A 84 0.65 -7.34 20.29
C VAL A 84 1.36 -8.08 19.16
N TYR A 85 1.14 -9.38 19.08
CA TYR A 85 1.61 -10.22 18.00
C TYR A 85 0.54 -10.23 16.92
N VAL A 86 0.86 -9.63 15.78
CA VAL A 86 -0.09 -9.38 14.69
C VAL A 86 0.30 -10.19 13.47
N GLU A 87 -0.69 -10.79 12.83
CA GLU A 87 -0.61 -11.39 11.51
C GLU A 87 -1.30 -10.50 10.48
N TRP A 88 -0.71 -10.33 9.30
CA TRP A 88 -1.34 -9.63 8.18
C TRP A 88 -0.85 -10.18 6.84
N GLU A 89 -1.56 -9.81 5.77
CA GLU A 89 -1.22 -10.21 4.40
C GLU A 89 -0.73 -8.99 3.61
N ASP A 90 0.47 -9.08 3.05
CA ASP A 90 1.06 -8.09 2.13
C ASP A 90 2.12 -8.80 1.27
N ALA A 91 1.75 -9.21 0.06
CA ALA A 91 2.56 -10.12 -0.78
C ALA A 91 2.93 -11.43 -0.05
N GLY A 92 2.00 -11.96 0.75
CA GLY A 92 2.14 -13.15 1.58
C GLY A 92 1.89 -12.87 3.06
N ILE A 93 1.98 -13.91 3.89
CA ILE A 93 1.67 -13.83 5.32
C ILE A 93 2.88 -13.34 6.10
N HIS A 94 2.67 -12.28 6.87
CA HIS A 94 3.63 -11.74 7.82
C HIS A 94 3.12 -11.92 9.24
N ARG A 95 4.04 -12.10 10.20
CA ARG A 95 3.75 -11.99 11.62
C ARG A 95 4.85 -11.23 12.34
N ALA A 96 4.49 -10.30 13.20
CA ALA A 96 5.45 -9.54 13.98
C ALA A 96 4.85 -9.06 15.31
N TRP A 97 5.73 -8.81 16.27
CA TRP A 97 5.39 -8.04 17.46
C TRP A 97 5.44 -6.55 17.16
N VAL A 98 4.38 -5.85 17.54
CA VAL A 98 4.28 -4.39 17.50
C VAL A 98 3.93 -3.85 18.88
N TRP A 99 4.29 -2.60 19.16
CA TRP A 99 3.92 -1.95 20.42
C TRP A 99 2.40 -1.90 20.57
N ALA A 100 1.87 -2.18 21.77
CA ALA A 100 0.42 -2.18 22.01
C ALA A 100 -0.25 -0.83 21.67
N PRO A 101 0.35 0.35 21.95
CA PRO A 101 -0.18 1.63 21.50
C PRO A 101 -0.21 1.83 19.98
N ALA A 102 0.51 1.00 19.23
CA ALA A 102 0.50 1.02 17.76
C ALA A 102 -0.64 0.19 17.16
N VAL A 103 -1.51 -0.39 17.99
CA VAL A 103 -2.60 -1.28 17.57
C VAL A 103 -3.94 -0.74 18.02
N GLU A 104 -4.83 -0.58 17.06
CA GLU A 104 -6.22 -0.20 17.25
C GLU A 104 -7.11 -1.43 17.07
N ARG A 105 -8.17 -1.52 17.88
CA ARG A 105 -9.18 -2.57 17.68
C ARG A 105 -9.99 -2.23 16.44
N ALA A 106 -9.94 -3.09 15.44
CA ALA A 106 -10.90 -3.02 14.36
C ALA A 106 -12.20 -3.66 14.86
N ALA A 107 -13.34 -2.99 14.65
CA ALA A 107 -14.62 -3.67 14.83
C ALA A 107 -14.59 -4.94 13.96
N ALA A 108 -14.88 -6.10 14.55
CA ALA A 108 -15.16 -7.30 13.77
C ALA A 108 -16.17 -6.89 12.71
N LYS A 109 -15.87 -7.10 11.42
CA LYS A 109 -16.73 -6.68 10.32
C LYS A 109 -18.16 -7.08 10.66
N GLN A 110 -18.97 -6.12 11.10
CA GLN A 110 -20.40 -6.15 10.83
C GLN A 110 -20.49 -6.29 9.32
N SER A 111 -21.43 -7.11 8.83
CA SER A 111 -21.83 -7.10 7.43
C SER A 111 -21.76 -5.67 6.88
N PRO A 112 -21.21 -5.47 5.67
CA PRO A 112 -20.82 -4.15 5.19
C PRO A 112 -21.95 -3.16 5.46
N PRO A 113 -21.67 -1.97 6.02
CA PRO A 113 -22.70 -0.97 6.18
C PRO A 113 -23.37 -0.80 4.83
N GLN A 114 -24.68 -0.99 4.80
CA GLN A 114 -25.53 -0.73 3.66
C GLN A 114 -25.02 0.57 3.01
N PRO A 115 -24.69 0.57 1.71
CA PRO A 115 -24.08 1.72 1.08
C PRO A 115 -24.95 2.94 1.42
N ALA A 116 -24.31 3.98 1.97
CA ALA A 116 -24.87 5.31 1.86
C ALA A 116 -25.35 5.48 0.40
N PRO A 117 -26.49 6.16 0.15
CA PRO A 117 -26.99 6.34 -1.20
C PRO A 117 -25.81 6.70 -2.11
N PRO A 118 -25.64 5.98 -3.23
CA PRO A 118 -24.38 5.94 -3.95
C PRO A 118 -23.93 7.37 -4.21
N ARG A 119 -22.90 7.78 -3.47
CA ARG A 119 -22.04 8.85 -3.98
C ARG A 119 -21.45 8.22 -5.24
N PRO A 120 -21.48 8.90 -6.39
CA PRO A 120 -20.95 8.34 -7.62
C PRO A 120 -19.55 7.84 -7.31
N SER A 121 -19.37 6.51 -7.34
CA SER A 121 -18.07 5.87 -7.30
C SER A 121 -17.41 6.27 -8.59
N VAL A 122 -16.71 7.41 -8.55
CA VAL A 122 -15.77 7.80 -9.57
C VAL A 122 -14.76 6.66 -9.58
N ASP A 123 -14.63 5.97 -10.71
CA ASP A 123 -13.65 4.93 -10.96
C ASP A 123 -12.26 5.45 -10.56
N MET A 124 -11.86 5.16 -9.32
CA MET A 124 -10.63 5.68 -8.75
C MET A 124 -9.53 4.73 -9.18
N VAL A 125 -8.97 4.99 -10.37
CA VAL A 125 -7.82 4.24 -10.89
C VAL A 125 -6.70 4.32 -9.86
N SER A 126 -6.38 3.18 -9.25
CA SER A 126 -5.32 3.06 -8.26
C SER A 126 -3.97 3.26 -8.93
N VAL A 127 -3.05 4.01 -8.31
CA VAL A 127 -1.69 4.22 -8.84
C VAL A 127 -0.93 2.91 -9.05
N ARG A 128 -1.32 1.84 -8.35
CA ARG A 128 -0.71 0.50 -8.47
C ARG A 128 -1.15 -0.23 -9.74
N ASP A 129 -2.34 0.08 -10.24
CA ASP A 129 -2.85 -0.46 -11.49
C ASP A 129 -2.47 0.47 -12.64
N THR A 130 -1.22 0.36 -13.08
CA THR A 130 -0.67 1.23 -14.14
C THR A 130 -1.27 0.94 -15.52
N LYS A 131 -1.84 -0.23 -15.74
CA LYS A 131 -2.44 -0.63 -17.03
C LYS A 131 -3.57 0.32 -17.49
N PRO A 132 -4.63 0.57 -16.70
CA PRO A 132 -5.67 1.54 -17.09
C PRO A 132 -5.14 2.97 -17.25
N LEU A 133 -4.09 3.36 -16.50
CA LEU A 133 -3.44 4.67 -16.68
C LEU A 133 -2.74 4.79 -18.02
N VAL A 134 -2.03 3.74 -18.45
CA VAL A 134 -1.40 3.68 -19.76
C VAL A 134 -2.44 3.66 -20.87
N GLU A 135 -3.54 2.93 -20.73
CA GLU A 135 -4.63 2.92 -21.70
C GLU A 135 -5.24 4.32 -21.90
N LEU A 136 -5.43 5.08 -20.81
CA LEU A 136 -5.88 6.47 -20.88
C LEU A 136 -4.85 7.38 -21.58
N ILE A 137 -3.57 7.23 -21.27
CA ILE A 137 -2.50 7.99 -21.94
C ILE A 137 -2.49 7.67 -23.44
N ASN A 138 -2.59 6.40 -23.82
CA ASN A 138 -2.63 6.00 -25.23
C ASN A 138 -3.88 6.54 -25.94
N ALA A 139 -5.02 6.63 -25.26
CA ALA A 139 -6.21 7.28 -25.82
C ALA A 139 -5.97 8.76 -26.13
N HIS A 140 -5.16 9.47 -25.33
CA HIS A 140 -4.75 10.85 -25.61
C HIS A 140 -3.69 10.92 -26.71
N LEU A 141 -2.64 10.10 -26.64
CA LEU A 141 -1.56 10.10 -27.64
C LEU A 141 -2.06 9.73 -29.04
N THR A 142 -3.07 8.85 -29.14
CA THR A 142 -3.69 8.48 -30.42
C THR A 142 -4.30 9.68 -31.14
N GLN A 143 -4.77 10.71 -30.40
CA GLN A 143 -5.28 11.95 -31.01
C GLN A 143 -4.17 12.73 -31.73
N SER A 144 -2.92 12.57 -31.28
CA SER A 144 -1.72 13.14 -31.87
C SER A 144 -1.01 12.18 -32.84
N GLY A 145 -1.56 10.97 -33.07
CA GLY A 145 -0.97 9.95 -33.93
C GLY A 145 0.19 9.16 -33.28
N SER A 146 0.35 9.25 -31.96
CA SER A 146 1.42 8.56 -31.22
C SER A 146 0.91 7.49 -30.29
N GLU A 147 1.80 6.58 -29.88
CA GLU A 147 1.51 5.53 -28.91
C GLU A 147 2.65 5.39 -27.89
N PHE A 148 2.29 5.22 -26.61
CA PHE A 148 3.22 4.78 -25.58
C PHE A 148 3.24 3.26 -25.54
N VAL A 149 4.39 2.68 -25.89
CA VAL A 149 4.65 1.25 -25.81
C VAL A 149 5.30 0.96 -24.46
N THR A 150 4.56 0.31 -23.56
CA THR A 150 5.07 -0.11 -22.26
C THR A 150 6.14 -1.19 -22.40
N ALA A 151 7.32 -0.95 -21.85
CA ALA A 151 8.36 -1.96 -21.70
C ALA A 151 8.32 -2.62 -20.31
N MET A 152 8.09 -1.81 -19.26
CA MET A 152 8.05 -2.28 -17.88
C MET A 152 7.27 -1.32 -17.00
N ALA A 153 6.58 -1.83 -15.99
CA ALA A 153 6.01 -1.03 -14.91
C ALA A 153 6.59 -1.50 -13.57
N GLN A 154 6.96 -0.55 -12.71
CA GLN A 154 7.49 -0.82 -11.39
C GLN A 154 6.81 0.06 -10.34
N PRO A 155 6.48 -0.47 -9.16
CA PRO A 155 6.04 0.35 -8.04
C PRO A 155 7.15 1.34 -7.63
N ALA A 156 6.79 2.60 -7.41
CA ALA A 156 7.68 3.65 -6.93
C ALA A 156 7.29 4.05 -5.49
N GLY A 157 7.15 3.03 -4.65
CA GLY A 157 6.71 3.17 -3.26
C GLY A 157 5.20 3.01 -3.07
N PRO A 158 4.66 3.34 -1.88
CA PRO A 158 3.26 3.07 -1.54
C PRO A 158 2.26 3.97 -2.28
N PHE A 159 2.72 5.12 -2.78
CA PHE A 159 1.89 6.14 -3.41
C PHE A 159 2.37 6.50 -4.82
N GLY A 160 3.15 5.63 -5.46
CA GLY A 160 3.65 5.94 -6.78
C GLY A 160 3.93 4.71 -7.62
N ALA A 161 3.95 4.92 -8.92
CA ALA A 161 4.34 3.92 -9.89
C ALA A 161 5.11 4.59 -11.01
N VAL A 162 6.08 3.87 -11.56
CA VAL A 162 6.89 4.31 -12.69
C VAL A 162 6.69 3.32 -13.82
N VAL A 163 6.42 3.85 -15.01
CA VAL A 163 6.25 3.06 -16.23
C VAL A 163 7.33 3.48 -17.22
N PHE A 164 8.15 2.52 -17.60
CA PHE A 164 9.17 2.68 -18.63
C PHE A 164 8.61 2.20 -19.96
N GLY A 165 8.91 2.93 -21.02
CA GLY A 165 8.45 2.58 -22.35
C GLY A 165 9.07 3.48 -23.41
N SER A 166 8.44 3.49 -24.57
CA SER A 166 8.83 4.35 -25.67
C SER A 166 7.64 5.03 -26.32
N ILE A 167 7.82 6.27 -26.76
CA ILE A 167 6.87 7.01 -27.61
C ILE A 167 7.61 7.38 -28.88
N GLU A 168 7.10 6.96 -30.05
CA GLU A 168 7.77 7.19 -31.35
C GLU A 168 9.24 6.74 -31.37
N GLY A 169 9.55 5.63 -30.67
CA GLY A 169 10.93 5.14 -30.53
C GLY A 169 11.80 5.87 -29.51
N HIS A 170 11.33 6.98 -28.93
CA HIS A 170 12.05 7.68 -27.86
C HIS A 170 11.83 6.99 -26.53
N SER A 171 12.93 6.62 -25.84
CA SER A 171 12.84 6.03 -24.50
C SER A 171 12.37 7.05 -23.47
N VAL A 172 11.25 6.75 -22.82
CA VAL A 172 10.60 7.64 -21.85
C VAL A 172 10.25 6.90 -20.57
N ARG A 173 10.11 7.68 -19.50
CA ARG A 173 9.67 7.23 -18.18
C ARG A 173 8.50 8.09 -17.73
N LEU A 174 7.36 7.45 -17.54
CA LEU A 174 6.19 8.03 -16.88
C LEU A 174 6.29 7.78 -15.38
N GLU A 175 6.02 8.80 -14.57
CA GLU A 175 6.00 8.71 -13.12
C GLU A 175 4.68 9.24 -12.60
N PHE A 176 3.93 8.35 -11.96
CA PHE A 176 2.68 8.62 -11.29
C PHE A 176 2.95 8.68 -9.79
N SER A 177 2.44 9.70 -9.12
CA SER A 177 2.48 9.76 -7.66
C SER A 177 1.22 10.38 -7.08
N THR A 178 0.88 9.97 -5.86
CA THR A 178 -0.18 10.56 -5.06
C THR A 178 0.47 11.24 -3.86
N ASP A 179 0.15 12.51 -3.65
CA ASP A 179 0.49 13.21 -2.43
C ASP A 179 -0.64 13.00 -1.40
N PRO A 180 -0.42 12.20 -0.35
CA PRO A 180 -1.44 11.94 0.65
C PRO A 180 -1.76 13.17 1.52
N ALA A 181 -0.89 14.19 1.56
CA ALA A 181 -1.14 15.40 2.34
C ALA A 181 -2.17 16.31 1.66
N THR A 182 -2.13 16.40 0.33
CA THR A 182 -3.02 17.24 -0.47
C THR A 182 -4.12 16.46 -1.17
N ASN A 183 -4.06 15.12 -1.11
CA ASN A 183 -4.92 14.20 -1.86
C ASN A 183 -4.92 14.52 -3.37
N THR A 184 -3.74 14.82 -3.91
CA THR A 184 -3.55 15.11 -5.33
C THR A 184 -2.71 14.02 -6.00
N CYS A 185 -3.03 13.75 -7.25
CA CYS A 185 -2.29 12.89 -8.16
C CYS A 185 -1.40 13.75 -9.05
N SER A 186 -0.17 13.31 -9.28
CA SER A 186 0.76 13.96 -10.18
C SER A 186 1.26 13.02 -11.26
N LEU A 187 1.43 13.58 -12.45
CA LEU A 187 1.99 12.91 -13.61
C LEU A 187 3.25 13.66 -14.06
N ASN A 188 4.32 12.90 -14.30
CA ASN A 188 5.55 13.41 -14.86
C ASN A 188 5.99 12.51 -16.03
N LEU A 189 6.44 13.13 -17.11
CA LEU A 189 7.07 12.45 -18.24
C LEU A 189 8.54 12.86 -18.32
N PHE A 190 9.44 11.89 -18.31
CA PHE A 190 10.87 12.07 -18.41
C PHE A 190 11.40 11.47 -19.70
N GLY A 191 12.23 12.23 -20.42
CA GLY A 191 12.97 11.73 -21.56
C GLY A 191 14.25 11.08 -21.06
N MET A 192 14.46 9.80 -21.36
CA MET A 192 15.65 9.09 -20.88
C MET A 192 16.92 9.50 -21.62
N THR A 193 16.81 9.85 -22.91
CA THR A 193 17.93 10.34 -23.72
C THR A 193 18.41 11.71 -23.23
N ALA A 194 17.48 12.65 -23.03
CA ALA A 194 17.79 14.01 -22.56
C ALA A 194 17.93 14.13 -21.03
N ARG A 195 17.66 13.05 -20.28
CA ARG A 195 17.69 12.98 -18.80
C ARG A 195 16.98 14.16 -18.11
N ARG A 196 15.91 14.67 -18.70
CA ARG A 196 15.14 15.82 -18.19
C ARG A 196 13.65 15.53 -18.18
N VAL A 197 12.92 16.29 -17.36
CA VAL A 197 11.46 16.33 -17.43
C VAL A 197 11.08 17.00 -18.75
N LEU A 198 10.18 16.38 -19.51
CA LEU A 198 9.80 16.84 -20.85
C LEU A 198 8.71 17.90 -20.83
N ALA A 199 7.96 18.01 -19.73
CA ALA A 199 6.98 19.07 -19.53
C ALA A 199 6.77 19.36 -18.04
N GLU A 200 6.08 20.47 -17.74
CA GLU A 200 5.75 20.84 -16.37
C GLU A 200 4.91 19.75 -15.68
N ARG A 201 5.23 19.47 -14.41
CA ARG A 201 4.46 18.54 -13.59
C ARG A 201 3.03 19.03 -13.47
N VAL A 202 2.09 18.15 -13.75
CA VAL A 202 0.66 18.44 -13.52
C VAL A 202 0.21 17.74 -12.23
N THR A 203 -0.55 18.46 -11.41
CA THR A 203 -1.22 17.93 -10.23
C THR A 203 -2.73 18.12 -10.34
N ALA A 204 -3.50 17.07 -10.13
CA ALA A 204 -4.95 17.10 -10.14
C ALA A 204 -5.54 16.18 -9.05
N PRO A 205 -6.82 16.34 -8.66
CA PRO A 205 -7.49 15.45 -7.72
C PRO A 205 -7.44 13.96 -8.11
N THR A 206 -7.43 13.63 -9.40
CA THR A 206 -7.40 12.25 -9.91
C THR A 206 -6.37 12.07 -11.02
N PHE A 207 -5.94 10.82 -11.28
CA PHE A 207 -5.03 10.53 -12.39
C PHE A 207 -5.62 10.82 -13.77
N PRO A 208 -6.90 10.50 -14.08
CA PRO A 208 -7.52 10.89 -15.34
C PRO A 208 -7.48 12.41 -15.57
N GLU A 209 -7.79 13.20 -14.54
CA GLU A 209 -7.71 14.67 -14.64
C GLU A 209 -6.26 15.15 -14.83
N ALA A 210 -5.29 14.52 -14.16
CA ALA A 210 -3.88 14.85 -14.33
C ALA A 210 -3.36 14.49 -15.73
N ILE A 211 -3.85 13.38 -16.32
CA ILE A 211 -3.54 12.94 -17.68
C ILE A 211 -4.18 13.89 -18.70
N GLU A 212 -5.44 14.27 -18.50
CA GLU A 212 -6.16 15.20 -19.39
C GLU A 212 -5.53 16.60 -19.39
N ALA A 213 -5.16 17.10 -18.22
CA ALA A 213 -4.51 18.40 -18.06
C ALA A 213 -3.02 18.39 -18.44
N PHE A 214 -2.41 17.21 -18.68
CA PHE A 214 -1.00 17.11 -19.05
C PHE A 214 -0.76 17.73 -20.43
N PRO A 215 0.28 18.59 -20.60
CA PRO A 215 0.55 19.26 -21.88
C PRO A 215 1.24 18.31 -22.87
N TRP A 216 0.51 17.30 -23.37
CA TRP A 216 1.03 16.25 -24.25
C TRP A 216 1.71 16.80 -25.51
N ALA A 217 1.13 17.81 -26.15
CA ALA A 217 1.70 18.43 -27.34
C ALA A 217 3.11 19.00 -27.07
N ALA A 218 3.26 19.80 -26.01
CA ALA A 218 4.56 20.38 -25.64
C ALA A 218 5.58 19.30 -25.24
N ALA A 219 5.10 18.21 -24.62
CA ALA A 219 5.95 17.08 -24.26
C ALA A 219 6.45 16.29 -25.49
N MET A 220 5.62 16.16 -26.54
CA MET A 220 6.01 15.54 -27.81
C MET A 220 6.97 16.44 -28.60
N ASP A 221 6.70 17.75 -28.68
CA ASP A 221 7.63 18.71 -29.31
C ASP A 221 9.02 18.66 -28.63
N ALA A 222 9.04 18.52 -27.30
CA ALA A 222 10.28 18.40 -26.53
C ALA A 222 11.01 17.07 -26.75
N LEU A 223 10.31 16.01 -27.16
CA LEU A 223 10.89 14.72 -27.57
C LEU A 223 11.50 14.82 -28.97
N ASP A 224 10.77 15.35 -29.94
CA ASP A 224 11.26 15.49 -31.32
C ASP A 224 12.46 16.43 -31.43
N ALA A 225 12.48 17.49 -30.62
CA ALA A 225 13.62 18.40 -30.52
C ALA A 225 14.92 17.69 -30.09
N THR A 226 14.85 16.54 -29.42
CA THR A 226 16.04 15.78 -29.00
C THR A 226 16.63 14.88 -30.09
N THR A 227 15.93 14.72 -31.21
CA THR A 227 16.37 13.89 -32.35
C THR A 227 17.02 14.71 -33.46
N SER A 228 16.90 16.03 -33.41
CA SER A 228 17.51 16.95 -34.39
C SER A 228 18.89 17.49 -33.97
N GLU A 229 19.49 16.98 -32.89
CA GLU A 229 20.80 17.38 -32.37
C GLU A 229 21.89 16.32 -32.61
#